data_AF-A0A2E7DBV7-F1
#
_entry.id   AF-A0A2E7DBV7-F1
#
_cell.length_a   1.000
_cell.length_b   1.000
_cell.length_c   1.000
_cell.angle_alpha   90.00
_cell.angle_beta   90.00
_cell.angle_gamma   90.00
#
_symmetry.space_group_name_H-M   'P 1'
#
loop_
_entity.id
_entity.type
_entity.pdbx_description
1 polymer ?
#
loop_
_entity_poly.entity_id
_entity_poly.type
_entity_poly.pdbx_seq_one_letter_code
_entity_poly.pdbx_strand_id
1 'polypeptide(L)'
;MITDITQDGLDYNIKQMKGTDIETRLAKVGAVCYILEQVLNVLLVDTETTGVGKSDQIIELAILRLADGVTVTQQYFLPTVQINPHALAVHGLDRTALRMHGAKAMSADDVQAVSLLCKGRILVQWSTFDKKMWHQTVEQTGIQVPSQPIGDYWLDIMPLFAALWEKDKPRIKLIEACRNVGIVVEDGLAHSATYDCLLMQKLIAHHSDWYNSHVLQRA
;
A
#
# COMPACT_ATOMS: atom_id res chain seq x y z
N MET A 1 23.06 8.31 6.37
CA MET A 1 21.93 8.56 7.28
C MET A 1 20.71 8.75 6.41
N ILE A 2 19.64 7.97 6.58
CA ILE A 2 18.37 8.22 5.88
C ILE A 2 17.68 9.33 6.67
N THR A 3 17.60 10.52 6.08
CA THR A 3 17.21 11.74 6.81
C THR A 3 15.78 12.19 6.52
N ASP A 4 15.08 11.58 5.57
CA ASP A 4 13.75 12.05 5.17
C ASP A 4 12.83 10.92 4.68
N ILE A 5 11.65 10.78 5.30
CA ILE A 5 10.58 9.88 4.85
C ILE A 5 9.58 10.70 4.01
N THR A 6 10.06 11.07 2.82
CA THR A 6 9.27 11.67 1.75
C THR A 6 9.46 10.84 0.48
N GLN A 7 8.61 11.07 -0.53
CA GLN A 7 8.80 10.41 -1.82
C GLN A 7 10.16 10.78 -2.45
N ASP A 8 10.58 12.05 -2.34
CA ASP A 8 11.90 12.50 -2.81
C ASP A 8 13.04 11.81 -2.05
N GLY A 9 12.88 11.60 -0.74
CA GLY A 9 13.81 10.84 0.08
C GLY A 9 13.94 9.38 -0.36
N LEU A 10 12.82 8.71 -0.68
CA LEU A 10 12.81 7.36 -1.24
C LEU A 10 13.55 7.32 -2.58
N ASP A 11 13.21 8.23 -3.50
CA ASP A 11 13.80 8.31 -4.83
C ASP A 11 15.32 8.57 -4.77
N TYR A 12 15.77 9.39 -3.83
CA TYR A 12 17.19 9.59 -3.57
C TYR A 12 17.86 8.29 -3.12
N ASN A 13 17.29 7.56 -2.16
CA ASN A 13 17.84 6.29 -1.70
C ASN A 13 17.92 5.25 -2.82
N ILE A 14 16.89 5.17 -3.67
CA ILE A 14 16.84 4.29 -4.85
C ILE A 14 18.01 4.59 -5.80
N LYS A 15 18.27 5.86 -6.11
CA LYS A 15 19.41 6.25 -6.96
C LYS A 15 20.75 5.81 -6.37
N GLN A 16 20.90 5.89 -5.04
CA GLN A 16 22.12 5.49 -4.34
C GLN A 16 22.30 3.96 -4.22
N MET A 17 21.29 3.15 -4.55
CA MET A 17 21.38 1.67 -4.57
C MET A 17 21.89 1.11 -5.90
N LYS A 18 21.91 1.92 -6.97
CA LYS A 18 22.21 1.43 -8.31
C LYS A 18 23.67 1.00 -8.42
N GLY A 19 23.89 -0.27 -8.81
CA GLY A 19 25.23 -0.82 -9.01
C GLY A 19 26.03 -1.06 -7.72
N THR A 20 25.41 -0.96 -6.55
CA THR A 20 26.03 -1.36 -5.27
C THR A 20 25.84 -2.87 -5.05
N ASP A 21 26.50 -3.45 -4.06
CA ASP A 21 26.24 -4.84 -3.66
C ASP A 21 24.89 -4.99 -2.93
N ILE A 22 24.44 -6.25 -2.76
CA ILE A 22 23.16 -6.57 -2.12
C ILE A 22 23.11 -6.17 -0.64
N GLU A 23 24.22 -6.23 0.11
CA GLU A 23 24.24 -5.87 1.53
C GLU A 23 24.03 -4.36 1.69
N THR A 24 24.67 -3.55 0.86
CA THR A 24 24.46 -2.11 0.79
C THR A 24 23.01 -1.75 0.47
N ARG A 25 22.37 -2.48 -0.46
CA ARG A 25 20.95 -2.29 -0.79
C ARG A 25 20.03 -2.68 0.36
N LEU A 26 20.26 -3.85 0.97
CA LEU A 26 19.53 -4.31 2.15
C LEU A 26 19.63 -3.29 3.29
N ALA A 27 20.81 -2.72 3.55
CA ALA A 27 20.99 -1.70 4.56
C ALA A 27 20.18 -0.43 4.29
N LYS A 28 20.05 0.00 3.03
CA LYS A 28 19.25 1.17 2.66
C LYS A 28 17.75 0.88 2.77
N VAL A 29 17.27 -0.24 2.24
CA VAL A 29 15.86 -0.64 2.35
C VAL A 29 15.47 -0.83 3.82
N GLY A 30 16.29 -1.56 4.56
CA GLY A 30 16.10 -1.84 5.98
C GLY A 30 16.11 -0.58 6.83
N ALA A 31 16.97 0.40 6.55
CA ALA A 31 16.94 1.69 7.23
C ALA A 31 15.62 2.45 6.98
N VAL A 32 15.08 2.45 5.75
CA VAL A 32 13.77 3.06 5.47
C VAL A 32 12.67 2.36 6.26
N CYS A 33 12.64 1.02 6.21
CA CYS A 33 11.66 0.21 6.92
C CYS A 33 11.73 0.43 8.43
N TYR A 34 12.93 0.48 8.99
CA TYR A 34 13.17 0.78 10.40
C TYR A 34 12.59 2.13 10.80
N ILE A 35 12.88 3.20 10.06
CA ILE A 35 12.35 4.52 10.39
C ILE A 35 10.82 4.55 10.25
N LEU A 36 10.24 3.89 9.23
CA LEU A 36 8.79 3.78 9.09
C LEU A 36 8.12 3.14 10.32
N GLU A 37 8.71 2.07 10.88
CA GLU A 37 8.19 1.44 12.11
C GLU A 37 8.34 2.32 13.36
N GLN A 38 9.35 3.19 13.41
CA GLN A 38 9.51 4.13 14.53
C GLN A 38 8.53 5.31 14.47
N VAL A 39 7.87 5.56 13.32
CA VAL A 39 6.89 6.64 13.16
C VAL A 39 5.49 6.14 13.53
N LEU A 40 4.96 6.63 14.65
CA LEU A 40 3.66 6.21 15.20
C LEU A 40 2.44 6.44 14.28
N ASN A 41 2.57 7.31 13.27
CA ASN A 41 1.46 7.76 12.41
C ASN A 41 1.55 7.26 10.96
N VAL A 42 2.09 6.06 10.74
CA VAL A 42 2.11 5.42 9.41
C VAL A 42 0.92 4.47 9.25
N LEU A 43 0.20 4.64 8.15
CA LEU A 43 -0.87 3.77 7.71
C LEU A 43 -0.51 3.09 6.40
N LEU A 44 -0.83 1.82 6.28
CA LEU A 44 -0.80 1.05 5.05
C LEU A 44 -2.15 1.18 4.37
N VAL A 45 -2.16 1.37 3.06
CA VAL A 45 -3.38 1.50 2.26
C VAL A 45 -3.30 0.57 1.06
N ASP A 46 -4.38 -0.14 0.80
CA ASP A 46 -4.55 -0.97 -0.39
C ASP A 46 -6.03 -0.96 -0.82
N THR A 47 -6.26 -1.19 -2.11
CA THR A 47 -7.59 -1.16 -2.72
C THR A 47 -7.82 -2.31 -3.70
N GLU A 48 -8.99 -2.94 -3.61
CA GLU A 48 -9.53 -3.73 -4.72
C GLU A 48 -10.49 -2.89 -5.54
N THR A 49 -10.48 -3.12 -6.86
CA THR A 49 -11.14 -2.22 -7.81
C THR A 49 -11.87 -3.00 -8.90
N THR A 50 -12.83 -2.35 -9.56
CA THR A 50 -13.52 -2.95 -10.70
C THR A 50 -12.62 -3.22 -11.91
N GLY A 51 -11.39 -2.69 -11.92
CA GLY A 51 -10.44 -2.74 -13.01
C GLY A 51 -9.37 -1.63 -12.90
N VAL A 52 -8.56 -1.45 -13.94
CA VAL A 52 -7.40 -0.53 -13.94
C VAL A 52 -7.57 0.71 -14.85
N GLY A 53 -8.74 0.85 -15.46
CA GLY A 53 -9.14 1.92 -16.38
C GLY A 53 -9.54 3.21 -15.68
N LYS A 54 -10.01 4.18 -16.46
CA LYS A 54 -10.36 5.55 -16.00
C LYS A 54 -11.75 5.66 -15.36
N SER A 55 -12.61 4.68 -15.63
CA SER A 55 -13.97 4.59 -15.07
C SER A 55 -14.08 3.58 -13.94
N ASP A 56 -12.97 2.92 -13.59
CA ASP A 56 -12.98 1.91 -12.56
C ASP A 56 -13.09 2.52 -11.17
N GLN A 57 -13.66 1.76 -10.24
CA GLN A 57 -14.01 2.22 -8.90
C GLN A 57 -13.46 1.27 -7.85
N ILE A 58 -13.13 1.81 -6.68
CA ILE A 58 -12.81 1.02 -5.49
C ILE A 58 -14.05 0.23 -5.06
N ILE A 59 -13.84 -1.05 -4.77
CA ILE A 59 -14.86 -1.97 -4.23
C ILE A 59 -14.46 -2.57 -2.89
N GLU A 60 -13.17 -2.57 -2.54
CA GLU A 60 -12.66 -2.79 -1.18
C GLU A 60 -11.58 -1.73 -0.89
N LEU A 61 -11.66 -1.09 0.28
CA LEU A 61 -10.60 -0.25 0.82
C LEU A 61 -10.15 -0.85 2.15
N ALA A 62 -8.85 -1.10 2.29
CA ALA A 62 -8.24 -1.46 3.56
C ALA A 62 -7.22 -0.41 3.98
N ILE A 63 -7.25 -0.08 5.28
CA ILE A 63 -6.24 0.78 5.90
C ILE A 63 -5.83 0.15 7.23
N LEU A 64 -4.54 -0.17 7.36
CA LEU A 64 -3.95 -0.79 8.55
C LEU A 64 -2.93 0.16 9.17
N ARG A 65 -2.73 0.07 10.49
CA ARG A 65 -1.62 0.74 11.15
C ARG A 65 -0.36 -0.10 10.96
N LEU A 66 0.73 0.52 10.53
CA LEU A 66 1.99 -0.19 10.30
C LEU A 66 2.54 -0.82 11.59
N ALA A 67 2.50 -0.08 12.70
CA ALA A 67 3.16 -0.45 13.96
C ALA A 67 2.69 -1.79 14.56
N ASP A 68 1.42 -2.15 14.38
CA ASP A 68 0.81 -3.34 15.00
C ASP A 68 0.00 -4.20 14.01
N GLY A 69 -0.13 -3.76 12.75
CA GLY A 69 -0.94 -4.44 11.74
C GLY A 69 -2.45 -4.36 12.00
N VAL A 70 -2.91 -3.54 12.94
CA VAL A 70 -4.34 -3.43 13.27
C VAL A 70 -5.08 -2.75 12.12
N THR A 71 -6.13 -3.42 11.62
CA THR A 71 -7.08 -2.83 10.67
C THR A 71 -7.79 -1.65 11.30
N VAL A 72 -7.54 -0.47 10.74
CA VAL A 72 -8.16 0.79 11.18
C VAL A 72 -9.48 1.02 10.46
N THR A 73 -9.55 0.67 9.18
CA THR A 73 -10.81 0.58 8.43
C THR A 73 -10.71 -0.48 7.35
N GLN A 74 -11.82 -1.19 7.15
CA GLN A 74 -12.07 -2.05 6.00
C GLN A 74 -13.49 -1.75 5.52
N GLN A 75 -13.62 -1.29 4.28
CA GLN A 75 -14.91 -0.90 3.71
C GLN A 75 -15.09 -1.55 2.36
N TYR A 76 -16.32 -1.99 2.09
CA TYR A 76 -16.73 -2.49 0.79
C TYR A 76 -17.73 -1.54 0.15
N PHE A 77 -17.57 -1.30 -1.15
CA PHE A 77 -18.43 -0.38 -1.89
C PHE A 77 -19.11 -1.06 -3.07
N LEU A 78 -20.36 -0.69 -3.32
CA LEU A 78 -21.08 -1.11 -4.52
C LEU A 78 -20.71 -0.17 -5.68
N PRO A 79 -20.09 -0.68 -6.75
CA PRO A 79 -19.74 0.16 -7.89
C PRO A 79 -20.98 0.50 -8.72
N THR A 80 -20.93 1.62 -9.44
CA THR A 80 -21.92 2.00 -10.47
C THR A 80 -21.56 1.47 -11.85
N VAL A 81 -20.33 0.97 -12.03
CA VAL A 81 -19.83 0.37 -13.28
C VAL A 81 -19.84 -1.17 -13.23
N GLN A 82 -19.55 -1.80 -14.36
CA GLN A 82 -19.36 -3.25 -14.45
C GLN A 82 -17.98 -3.63 -13.89
N ILE A 83 -17.92 -4.73 -13.13
CA ILE A 83 -16.66 -5.31 -12.67
C ILE A 83 -16.02 -6.05 -13.83
N ASN A 84 -14.79 -5.69 -14.17
CA ASN A 84 -14.02 -6.34 -15.22
C ASN A 84 -13.81 -7.84 -14.86
N PRO A 85 -14.07 -8.78 -15.78
CA PRO A 85 -13.85 -10.20 -15.52
C PRO A 85 -12.43 -10.54 -15.06
N HIS A 86 -11.42 -9.81 -15.51
CA HIS A 86 -10.04 -9.99 -15.06
C HIS A 86 -9.83 -9.52 -13.62
N ALA A 87 -10.46 -8.42 -13.20
CA ALA A 87 -10.42 -7.98 -11.81
C ALA A 87 -11.12 -9.01 -10.92
N LEU A 88 -12.32 -9.44 -11.32
CA LEU A 88 -13.07 -10.49 -10.63
C LEU A 88 -12.26 -11.79 -10.47
N ALA A 89 -11.52 -12.20 -11.49
CA ALA A 89 -10.66 -13.39 -11.43
C ALA A 89 -9.48 -13.25 -10.45
N VAL A 90 -9.09 -12.02 -10.11
CA VAL A 90 -7.99 -11.71 -9.19
C VAL A 90 -8.50 -11.68 -7.75
N HIS A 91 -9.52 -10.86 -7.45
CA HIS A 91 -9.97 -10.60 -6.08
C HIS A 91 -11.25 -11.37 -5.67
N GLY A 92 -11.98 -11.98 -6.61
CA GLY A 92 -13.17 -12.81 -6.31
C GLY A 92 -14.42 -12.05 -5.84
N LEU A 93 -14.40 -10.72 -5.84
CA LEU A 93 -15.49 -9.86 -5.34
C LEU A 93 -16.47 -9.50 -6.47
N ASP A 94 -17.48 -10.33 -6.69
CA ASP A 94 -18.63 -9.93 -7.52
C ASP A 94 -19.64 -9.08 -6.72
N ARG A 95 -20.71 -8.62 -7.39
CA ARG A 95 -21.78 -7.85 -6.72
C ARG A 95 -22.49 -8.63 -5.61
N THR A 96 -22.50 -9.95 -5.64
CA THR A 96 -23.12 -10.79 -4.62
C THR A 96 -22.23 -10.87 -3.39
N ALA A 97 -20.95 -11.17 -3.58
CA ALA A 97 -19.91 -11.15 -2.55
C ALA A 97 -19.85 -9.77 -1.87
N LEU A 98 -19.82 -8.68 -2.64
CA LEU A 98 -19.86 -7.32 -2.09
C LEU A 98 -21.07 -7.10 -1.17
N ARG A 99 -22.26 -7.54 -1.56
CA ARG A 99 -23.46 -7.45 -0.70
C ARG A 99 -23.34 -8.30 0.56
N MET A 100 -22.75 -9.49 0.47
CA MET A 100 -22.49 -10.33 1.65
C MET A 100 -21.53 -9.66 2.63
N HIS A 101 -20.57 -8.89 2.13
CA HIS A 101 -19.68 -8.05 2.93
C HIS A 101 -20.34 -6.74 3.42
N GLY A 102 -21.63 -6.53 3.17
CA GLY A 102 -22.35 -5.34 3.59
C GLY A 102 -22.02 -4.09 2.76
N ALA A 103 -21.55 -4.26 1.53
CA ALA A 103 -21.18 -3.14 0.66
C ALA A 103 -22.34 -2.18 0.43
N LYS A 104 -22.02 -0.88 0.45
CA LYS A 104 -22.95 0.24 0.21
C LYS A 104 -22.41 1.15 -0.89
N ALA A 105 -23.26 2.03 -1.42
CA ALA A 105 -22.74 3.12 -2.26
C ALA A 105 -21.85 4.02 -1.40
N MET A 106 -20.72 4.47 -1.95
CA MET A 106 -19.84 5.41 -1.28
C MET A 106 -20.58 6.73 -1.02
N SER A 107 -20.57 7.18 0.22
CA SER A 107 -21.24 8.41 0.67
C SER A 107 -20.25 9.52 1.02
N ALA A 108 -20.75 10.75 1.18
CA ALA A 108 -19.93 11.88 1.62
C ALA A 108 -19.31 11.64 3.01
N ASP A 109 -20.06 10.98 3.89
CA ASP A 109 -19.59 10.61 5.24
C ASP A 109 -18.45 9.60 5.18
N ASP A 110 -18.49 8.64 4.25
CA ASP A 110 -17.40 7.67 4.05
C ASP A 110 -16.13 8.37 3.60
N VAL A 111 -16.25 9.27 2.61
CA VAL A 111 -15.12 10.05 2.12
C VAL A 111 -14.55 10.93 3.24
N GLN A 112 -15.40 11.65 3.96
CA GLN A 112 -14.98 12.50 5.07
C GLN A 112 -14.31 11.69 6.20
N ALA A 113 -14.87 10.53 6.56
CA ALA A 113 -14.30 9.67 7.59
C ALA A 113 -12.90 9.18 7.22
N VAL A 114 -12.70 8.74 5.96
CA VAL A 114 -11.38 8.33 5.47
C VAL A 114 -10.43 9.53 5.37
N SER A 115 -10.88 10.70 4.89
CA SER A 115 -10.06 11.91 4.86
C SER A 115 -9.55 12.29 6.26
N LEU A 116 -10.45 12.28 7.25
CA LEU A 116 -10.12 12.62 8.65
C LEU A 116 -9.19 11.58 9.27
N LEU A 117 -9.43 10.29 8.99
CA LEU A 117 -8.57 9.21 9.44
C LEU A 117 -7.13 9.37 8.94
N CYS A 118 -6.96 9.79 7.68
CA CYS A 118 -5.67 9.90 7.02
C CYS A 118 -4.97 11.25 7.21
N LYS A 119 -5.67 12.26 7.74
CA LYS A 119 -5.15 13.63 7.88
C LYS A 119 -3.88 13.66 8.74
N GLY A 120 -2.81 14.29 8.23
CA GLY A 120 -1.52 14.41 8.93
C GLY A 120 -0.78 13.08 9.16
N ARG A 121 -1.20 11.99 8.49
CA ARG A 121 -0.54 10.68 8.55
C ARG A 121 0.23 10.39 7.28
N ILE A 122 1.21 9.50 7.38
CA ILE A 122 1.93 8.96 6.23
C ILE A 122 1.16 7.74 5.72
N LEU A 123 0.76 7.78 4.45
CA LEU A 123 0.10 6.68 3.77
C LEU A 123 1.11 5.94 2.89
N VAL A 124 1.41 4.71 3.24
CA VAL A 124 2.25 3.81 2.45
C VAL A 124 1.34 2.93 1.61
N GLN A 125 1.58 2.92 0.30
CA GLN A 125 0.91 2.08 -0.67
C GLN A 125 1.96 1.24 -1.38
N TRP A 126 1.57 0.07 -1.89
CA TRP A 126 2.50 -0.73 -2.68
C TRP A 126 2.86 0.01 -3.96
N SER A 127 1.91 0.63 -4.63
CA SER A 127 2.15 1.43 -5.84
C SER A 127 1.30 2.68 -5.84
N THR A 128 1.64 3.70 -6.63
CA THR A 128 0.80 4.91 -6.85
C THR A 128 -0.65 4.64 -7.33
N PHE A 129 -1.04 3.39 -7.58
CA PHE A 129 -2.36 2.98 -8.03
C PHE A 129 -3.46 3.33 -7.04
N ASP A 130 -3.29 3.03 -5.74
CA ASP A 130 -4.34 3.18 -4.73
C ASP A 130 -4.75 4.64 -4.54
N LYS A 131 -3.77 5.54 -4.45
CA LYS A 131 -4.01 6.99 -4.44
C LYS A 131 -4.82 7.43 -5.65
N LYS A 132 -4.43 7.00 -6.85
CA LYS A 132 -5.13 7.35 -8.08
C LYS A 132 -6.56 6.83 -8.05
N MET A 133 -6.77 5.59 -7.63
CA MET A 133 -8.08 4.96 -7.58
C MET A 133 -9.01 5.62 -6.57
N TRP A 134 -8.49 6.12 -5.45
CA TRP A 134 -9.27 6.91 -4.51
C TRP A 134 -9.80 8.19 -5.16
N HIS A 135 -8.91 9.01 -5.73
CA HIS A 135 -9.34 10.26 -6.38
C HIS A 135 -10.34 10.00 -7.50
N GLN A 136 -10.07 8.99 -8.33
CA GLN A 136 -10.94 8.61 -9.44
C GLN A 136 -12.32 8.13 -8.97
N THR A 137 -12.38 7.31 -7.92
CA THR A 137 -13.66 6.82 -7.38
C THR A 137 -14.46 7.96 -6.81
N VAL A 138 -13.84 8.82 -6.00
CA VAL A 138 -14.50 9.98 -5.38
C VAL A 138 -15.03 10.94 -6.45
N GLU A 139 -14.24 11.27 -7.48
CA GLU A 139 -14.67 12.13 -8.58
C GLU A 139 -15.94 11.58 -9.28
N GLN A 140 -16.00 10.27 -9.50
CA GLN A 140 -17.15 9.63 -10.15
C GLN A 140 -18.42 9.59 -9.29
N THR A 141 -18.31 9.75 -7.97
CA THR A 141 -19.50 9.87 -7.11
C THR A 141 -20.21 11.22 -7.25
N GLY A 142 -19.53 12.25 -7.77
CA GLY A 142 -20.02 13.64 -7.78
C GLY A 142 -20.05 14.30 -6.40
N ILE A 143 -19.55 13.64 -5.35
CA ILE A 143 -19.48 14.18 -3.99
C ILE A 143 -18.47 15.35 -3.98
N GLN A 144 -18.91 16.48 -3.43
CA GLN A 144 -18.02 17.62 -3.20
C GLN A 144 -17.10 17.31 -2.03
N VAL A 145 -15.80 17.29 -2.28
CA VAL A 145 -14.77 16.95 -1.30
C VAL A 145 -13.69 18.03 -1.25
N PRO A 146 -12.91 18.12 -0.16
CA PRO A 146 -11.70 18.94 -0.13
C PRO A 146 -10.77 18.58 -1.30
N SER A 147 -9.94 19.54 -1.73
CA SER A 147 -8.99 19.35 -2.85
C SER A 147 -8.02 18.18 -2.66
N GLN A 148 -7.79 17.75 -1.41
CA GLN A 148 -7.12 16.50 -1.07
C GLN A 148 -8.04 15.60 -0.23
N PRO A 149 -8.79 14.68 -0.86
CA PRO A 149 -9.76 13.85 -0.18
C PRO A 149 -9.14 12.71 0.64
N ILE A 150 -7.81 12.51 0.62
CA ILE A 150 -7.17 11.46 1.42
C ILE A 150 -5.68 11.75 1.70
N GLY A 151 -5.38 12.14 2.94
CA GLY A 151 -4.00 12.26 3.45
C GLY A 151 -3.11 13.26 2.70
N ASP A 152 -2.16 13.83 3.42
CA ASP A 152 -1.24 14.83 2.86
C ASP A 152 0.06 14.18 2.33
N TYR A 153 0.40 12.99 2.85
CA TYR A 153 1.69 12.34 2.64
C TYR A 153 1.49 10.92 2.13
N TRP A 154 1.92 10.66 0.89
CA TRP A 154 1.84 9.35 0.24
C TRP A 154 3.23 8.87 -0.15
N LEU A 155 3.51 7.59 0.11
CA LEU A 155 4.77 6.93 -0.24
C LEU A 155 4.48 5.70 -1.11
N ASP A 156 5.04 5.69 -2.32
CA ASP A 156 5.12 4.50 -3.17
C ASP A 156 6.39 3.71 -2.82
N ILE A 157 6.21 2.55 -2.20
CA ILE A 157 7.34 1.74 -1.70
C ILE A 157 7.80 0.66 -2.68
N MET A 158 7.04 0.32 -3.72
CA MET A 158 7.44 -0.73 -4.68
C MET A 158 8.77 -0.45 -5.37
N PRO A 159 9.10 0.78 -5.83
CA PRO A 159 10.41 1.05 -6.43
C PRO A 159 11.59 0.81 -5.50
N LEU A 160 11.41 1.04 -4.18
CA LEU A 160 12.42 0.76 -3.16
C LEU A 160 12.75 -0.75 -3.14
N PHE A 161 11.72 -1.58 -3.11
CA PHE A 161 11.86 -3.03 -3.15
C PHE A 161 12.34 -3.54 -4.53
N ALA A 162 11.91 -2.94 -5.63
CA ALA A 162 12.39 -3.32 -6.96
C ALA A 162 13.90 -3.11 -7.11
N ALA A 163 14.40 -2.00 -6.54
CA ALA A 163 15.82 -1.67 -6.54
C ALA A 163 16.67 -2.65 -5.71
N LEU A 164 16.12 -3.23 -4.64
CA LEU A 164 16.81 -4.25 -3.82
C LEU A 164 17.33 -5.42 -4.66
N TRP A 165 16.53 -5.87 -5.63
CA TRP A 165 16.86 -6.98 -6.52
C TRP A 165 17.26 -6.55 -7.94
N GLU A 166 17.66 -5.28 -8.13
CA GLU A 166 18.11 -4.73 -9.42
C GLU A 166 17.19 -5.07 -10.59
N LYS A 167 15.87 -4.95 -10.38
CA LYS A 167 14.93 -5.12 -11.48
C LYS A 167 15.19 -4.04 -12.54
N ASP A 168 15.25 -4.47 -13.80
CA ASP A 168 15.37 -3.56 -14.96
C ASP A 168 14.22 -2.53 -15.02
N LYS A 169 13.07 -2.89 -14.43
CA LYS A 169 11.89 -2.05 -14.29
C LYS A 169 11.71 -1.67 -12.82
N PRO A 170 11.18 -0.47 -12.51
CA PRO A 170 10.94 -0.02 -11.13
C PRO A 170 9.69 -0.69 -10.52
N ARG A 171 9.50 -1.99 -10.77
CA ARG A 171 8.31 -2.74 -10.39
C ARG A 171 8.69 -4.14 -9.94
N ILE A 172 8.09 -4.53 -8.84
CA ILE A 172 8.04 -5.90 -8.34
C ILE A 172 6.64 -6.14 -7.77
N LYS A 173 6.11 -7.36 -7.91
CA LYS A 173 4.83 -7.70 -7.25
C LYS A 173 5.06 -7.86 -5.75
N LEU A 174 4.11 -7.43 -4.92
CA LEU A 174 4.21 -7.59 -3.46
C LEU A 174 4.46 -9.05 -3.05
N ILE A 175 3.69 -9.97 -3.63
CA ILE A 175 3.84 -11.41 -3.40
C ILE A 175 5.24 -11.92 -3.79
N GLU A 176 5.80 -11.40 -4.89
CA GLU A 176 7.17 -11.75 -5.31
C GLU A 176 8.20 -11.22 -4.31
N ALA A 177 8.07 -9.97 -3.86
CA ALA A 177 8.94 -9.39 -2.86
C ALA A 177 8.88 -10.15 -1.51
N CYS A 178 7.68 -10.55 -1.08
CA CYS A 178 7.49 -11.39 0.11
C CYS A 178 8.18 -12.76 -0.03
N ARG A 179 7.99 -13.43 -1.17
CA ARG A 179 8.58 -14.75 -1.43
C ARG A 179 10.11 -14.69 -1.51
N ASN A 180 10.68 -13.60 -2.05
CA ASN A 180 12.13 -13.41 -2.10
C ASN A 180 12.80 -13.40 -0.73
N VAL A 181 12.06 -13.08 0.34
CA VAL A 181 12.56 -13.08 1.72
C VAL A 181 11.97 -14.19 2.60
N GLY A 182 11.29 -15.16 1.98
CA GLY A 182 10.73 -16.32 2.69
C GLY A 182 9.45 -16.04 3.49
N ILE A 183 8.78 -14.90 3.27
CA ILE A 183 7.45 -14.67 3.85
C ILE A 183 6.44 -15.59 3.17
N VAL A 184 5.73 -16.38 3.97
CA VAL A 184 4.68 -17.29 3.50
C VAL A 184 3.48 -16.47 3.03
N VAL A 185 3.06 -16.74 1.79
CA VAL A 185 1.88 -16.13 1.16
C VAL A 185 0.82 -17.22 1.00
N GLU A 186 -0.37 -16.96 1.52
CA GLU A 186 -1.54 -17.80 1.37
C GLU A 186 -2.27 -17.37 0.10
N ASP A 187 -2.05 -18.11 -0.99
CA ASP A 187 -2.55 -17.73 -2.32
C ASP A 187 -4.08 -17.57 -2.39
N GLY A 188 -4.83 -18.20 -1.49
CA GLY A 188 -6.29 -18.05 -1.40
C GLY A 188 -6.78 -16.79 -0.66
N LEU A 189 -5.88 -16.08 0.02
CA LEU A 189 -6.16 -14.80 0.68
C LEU A 189 -5.52 -13.60 -0.06
N ALA A 190 -4.58 -13.87 -0.97
CA ALA A 190 -4.01 -12.86 -1.86
C ALA A 190 -5.14 -12.14 -2.62
N HIS A 191 -4.96 -10.82 -2.82
CA HIS A 191 -5.95 -9.97 -3.51
C HIS A 191 -7.25 -9.74 -2.71
N SER A 192 -7.11 -9.76 -1.38
CA SER A 192 -7.93 -8.93 -0.50
C SER A 192 -7.08 -7.76 -0.05
N ALA A 193 -7.64 -6.54 -0.09
CA ALA A 193 -6.91 -5.34 0.27
C ALA A 193 -6.33 -5.40 1.70
N THR A 194 -7.06 -6.02 2.63
CA THR A 194 -6.60 -6.19 4.01
C THR A 194 -5.41 -7.14 4.10
N TYR A 195 -5.44 -8.24 3.34
CA TYR A 195 -4.36 -9.21 3.34
C TYR A 195 -3.09 -8.64 2.69
N ASP A 196 -3.24 -7.88 1.60
CA ASP A 196 -2.12 -7.24 0.92
C ASP A 196 -1.49 -6.15 1.81
N CYS A 197 -2.29 -5.40 2.59
CA CYS A 197 -1.75 -4.54 3.66
C CYS A 197 -0.96 -5.33 4.71
N LEU A 198 -1.45 -6.51 5.14
CA LEU A 198 -0.72 -7.36 6.11
C LEU A 198 0.59 -7.92 5.53
N LEU A 199 0.61 -8.30 4.25
CA LEU A 199 1.84 -8.72 3.58
C LEU A 199 2.86 -7.58 3.50
N MET A 200 2.40 -6.37 3.15
CA MET A 200 3.24 -5.18 3.14
C MET A 200 3.80 -4.87 4.53
N GLN A 201 2.98 -4.98 5.59
CA GLN A 201 3.42 -4.84 6.98
C GLN A 201 4.53 -5.85 7.32
N LYS A 202 4.31 -7.14 7.02
CA LYS A 202 5.29 -8.21 7.30
C LYS A 202 6.60 -7.98 6.55
N LEU A 203 6.52 -7.52 5.31
CA LEU A 203 7.70 -7.25 4.49
C LEU A 203 8.52 -6.08 5.03
N ILE A 204 7.86 -5.01 5.48
CA ILE A 204 8.51 -3.86 6.14
C ILE A 204 9.16 -4.32 7.45
N ALA A 205 8.43 -5.02 8.32
CA ALA A 205 8.94 -5.52 9.60
C ALA A 205 10.17 -6.42 9.40
N HIS A 206 10.12 -7.34 8.43
CA HIS A 206 11.26 -8.20 8.10
C HIS A 206 12.54 -7.42 7.81
N HIS A 207 12.46 -6.36 7.00
CA HIS A 207 13.63 -5.57 6.62
C HIS A 207 14.10 -4.63 7.74
N SER A 208 13.17 -4.16 8.57
CA SER A 208 13.49 -3.41 9.78
C SER A 208 14.25 -4.27 10.80
N ASP A 209 13.77 -5.49 11.07
CA ASP A 209 14.42 -6.46 11.95
C ASP A 209 15.83 -6.83 11.45
N TRP A 210 15.96 -7.05 10.15
CA TRP A 210 17.26 -7.29 9.51
C TRP A 210 18.21 -6.11 9.77
N TYR A 211 17.75 -4.87 9.55
CA TYR A 211 18.57 -3.67 9.75
C TYR A 211 19.01 -3.49 11.20
N ASN A 212 18.09 -3.69 12.14
CA ASN A 212 18.37 -3.60 13.57
C ASN A 212 19.45 -4.62 13.98
N SER A 213 19.31 -5.87 13.55
CA SER A 213 20.22 -6.97 13.93
C SER A 213 21.57 -6.98 13.21
N HIS A 214 21.65 -6.46 11.98
CA HIS A 214 22.85 -6.56 11.14
C HIS A 214 23.62 -5.25 11.00
N VAL A 215 22.94 -4.10 11.14
CA VAL A 215 23.56 -2.78 10.97
C VAL A 215 23.67 -2.06 12.29
N LEU A 216 22.58 -1.90 13.04
CA LEU A 216 22.59 -1.09 14.27
C LEU A 216 23.31 -1.78 15.43
N GLN A 217 23.03 -3.07 15.67
CA GLN A 217 23.63 -3.80 16.79
C GLN A 217 25.11 -4.19 16.58
N ARG A 218 25.64 -3.99 15.37
CA ARG A 218 27.05 -4.28 15.02
C ARG A 218 27.93 -3.03 14.93
N ALA A 219 27.33 -1.84 15.02
CA ALA A 219 28.01 -0.54 15.00
C ALA A 219 28.39 -0.09 16.41
#